data_AF-A0A212QLW0-F1
#
_entry.id   AF-A0A212QLW0-F1
#
_cell.length_a   1.000
_cell.length_b   1.000
_cell.length_c   1.000
_cell.angle_alpha   90.00
_cell.angle_beta   90.00
_cell.angle_gamma   90.00
#
_symmetry.space_group_name_H-M   'P 1'
#
loop_
_entity.id
_entity.type
_entity.pdbx_description
1 polymer ?
#
loop_
_entity_poly.entity_id
_entity_poly.type
_entity_poly.pdbx_seq_one_letter_code
_entity_poly.pdbx_strand_id
1 'polypeptide(L)'
;MGRRWFGFLIPLWGIALGVLLYGVLTVLGARFGFLYRNVTGFTALQQVSRWAIGVSALSALGAAALVAGITALRPASWPRKILLVLPAWFLFLTLLGLLMFLLQIGTVGPFAALWTVGSALLLLIAVTVAGLRMDLPSRIHKWVQALLGLGGASGLVAGLSLLLAFLLAMARGPAPAFAGLQGSFGPGGVPGFLGPPETLGEGARAVPPFGTSGERFRGEPFVGPFPGRPPEGLAPVRVAPSTMAVGGGILSALALLALGAVGWSRRRWGMEDVPTAAIWGDRPQEGLRALGAGAMLSLAALLIAQLIPVPRTNPPARATIPWDSPQTQALWQRACADCHSNETRWPWYTAVAPASWLTVLHVNEGRQALNLSELDPAALSPARKARLAEEIARVIRNGSMPPADYLLIHPEARLTDLEKELLIQGLQETLSR
;
A
#
# COMPACT_ATOMS: atom_id res chain seq x y z
N MET A 1 -16.29 -33.53 17.53
CA MET A 1 -15.90 -32.76 16.32
C MET A 1 -15.66 -33.74 15.18
N GLY A 2 -16.45 -33.69 14.09
CA GLY A 2 -16.37 -34.67 12.99
C GLY A 2 -15.36 -34.30 11.88
N ARG A 3 -15.10 -35.23 10.93
CA ARG A 3 -14.21 -35.05 9.75
C ARG A 3 -14.42 -33.72 8.99
N ARG A 4 -15.65 -33.19 8.96
CA ARG A 4 -15.98 -31.88 8.36
C ARG A 4 -15.22 -30.70 9.00
N TRP A 5 -14.93 -30.75 10.30
CA TRP A 5 -14.24 -29.68 11.03
C TRP A 5 -12.77 -29.57 10.62
N PHE A 6 -12.08 -30.71 10.48
CA PHE A 6 -10.67 -30.74 10.10
C PHE A 6 -10.43 -30.24 8.67
N GLY A 7 -11.36 -30.50 7.75
CA GLY A 7 -11.25 -30.03 6.37
C GLY A 7 -11.26 -28.51 6.24
N PHE A 8 -12.04 -27.80 7.06
CA PHE A 8 -12.02 -26.32 7.05
C PHE A 8 -10.88 -25.74 7.88
N LEU A 9 -10.65 -26.24 9.09
CA LEU A 9 -9.70 -25.61 10.03
C LEU A 9 -8.24 -25.73 9.59
N ILE A 10 -7.80 -26.90 9.11
CA ILE A 10 -6.38 -27.12 8.79
C ILE A 10 -5.88 -26.17 7.68
N PRO A 11 -6.57 -26.04 6.54
CA PRO A 11 -6.11 -25.13 5.49
C PRO A 11 -6.20 -23.66 5.89
N LEU A 12 -7.19 -23.27 6.71
CA LEU A 12 -7.31 -21.92 7.25
C LEU A 12 -6.13 -21.54 8.14
N TRP A 13 -5.70 -22.45 9.01
CA TRP A 13 -4.49 -22.26 9.80
C TRP A 13 -3.25 -22.09 8.91
N GLY A 14 -3.16 -22.85 7.82
CA GLY A 14 -2.09 -22.69 6.82
C GLY A 14 -2.09 -21.30 6.15
N ILE A 15 -3.27 -20.80 5.77
CA ILE A 15 -3.42 -19.44 5.20
C ILE A 15 -3.05 -18.39 6.24
N ALA A 16 -3.63 -18.47 7.45
CA ALA A 16 -3.41 -17.49 8.51
C ALA A 16 -1.94 -17.44 8.94
N LEU A 17 -1.31 -18.59 9.19
CA LEU A 17 0.09 -18.69 9.58
C LEU A 17 1.01 -18.19 8.45
N GLY A 18 0.74 -18.57 7.20
CA GLY A 18 1.50 -18.13 6.04
C GLY A 18 1.46 -16.61 5.84
N VAL A 19 0.27 -16.01 5.95
CA VAL A 19 0.06 -14.56 5.84
C VAL A 19 0.72 -13.81 6.99
N LEU A 20 0.57 -14.29 8.24
CA LEU A 20 1.18 -13.67 9.41
C LEU A 20 2.71 -13.72 9.33
N LEU A 21 3.27 -14.89 9.02
CA LEU A 21 4.71 -15.07 8.87
C LEU A 21 5.26 -14.19 7.74
N TYR A 22 4.56 -14.15 6.60
CA TYR A 22 4.92 -13.27 5.48
C TYR A 22 4.89 -11.79 5.88
N GLY A 23 3.84 -11.34 6.58
CA GLY A 23 3.69 -9.96 7.03
C GLY A 23 4.80 -9.55 7.99
N VAL A 24 5.03 -10.34 9.05
CA VAL A 24 6.09 -10.08 10.04
C VAL A 24 7.46 -10.03 9.38
N LEU A 25 7.80 -11.02 8.54
CA LEU A 25 9.10 -11.07 7.88
C LEU A 25 9.26 -10.01 6.80
N THR A 26 8.19 -9.52 6.18
CA THR A 26 8.25 -8.39 5.25
C THR A 26 8.52 -7.09 6.01
N VAL A 27 7.91 -6.87 7.17
CA VAL A 27 8.17 -5.69 8.00
C VAL A 27 9.60 -5.70 8.55
N LEU A 28 10.06 -6.85 9.07
CA LEU A 28 11.43 -7.02 9.51
C LEU A 28 12.40 -6.89 8.33
N GLY A 29 12.12 -7.61 7.23
CA GLY A 29 12.95 -7.70 6.04
C GLY A 29 13.02 -6.41 5.21
N ALA A 30 12.01 -5.54 5.21
CA ALA A 30 12.04 -4.25 4.52
C ALA A 30 13.18 -3.36 5.03
N ARG A 31 13.55 -3.49 6.31
CA ARG A 31 14.71 -2.79 6.91
C ARG A 31 16.05 -3.36 6.45
N PHE A 32 16.06 -4.60 5.96
CA PHE A 32 17.27 -5.36 5.63
C PHE A 32 17.44 -5.63 4.12
N GLY A 33 16.38 -5.52 3.32
CA GLY A 33 16.39 -5.90 1.90
C GLY A 33 17.46 -5.18 1.06
N PHE A 34 17.81 -3.95 1.45
CA PHE A 34 18.91 -3.21 0.85
C PHE A 34 20.30 -3.79 1.19
N LEU A 35 20.49 -4.29 2.40
CA LEU A 35 21.79 -4.81 2.89
C LEU A 35 22.13 -6.19 2.32
N TYR A 36 21.11 -6.98 1.94
CA TYR A 36 21.28 -8.38 1.53
C TYR A 36 20.89 -8.67 0.08
N ARG A 37 20.64 -7.63 -0.74
CA ARG A 37 20.28 -7.77 -2.18
C ARG A 37 21.26 -8.61 -3.01
N ASN A 38 22.52 -8.72 -2.55
CA ASN A 38 23.58 -9.45 -3.25
C ASN A 38 23.77 -10.90 -2.73
N VAL A 39 22.98 -11.36 -1.77
CA VAL A 39 23.05 -12.74 -1.28
C VAL A 39 22.46 -13.68 -2.34
N THR A 40 23.26 -14.61 -2.86
CA THR A 40 22.85 -15.59 -3.86
C THR A 40 21.65 -16.42 -3.37
N GLY A 41 20.58 -16.46 -4.17
CA GLY A 41 19.33 -17.16 -3.86
C GLY A 41 18.29 -16.34 -3.08
N PHE A 42 18.67 -15.20 -2.50
CA PHE A 42 17.75 -14.35 -1.73
C PHE A 42 16.61 -13.78 -2.59
N THR A 43 16.94 -13.27 -3.77
CA THR A 43 15.96 -12.72 -4.73
C THR A 43 15.01 -13.79 -5.26
N ALA A 44 15.51 -14.99 -5.53
CA ALA A 44 14.71 -16.13 -5.99
C ALA A 44 13.69 -16.58 -4.91
N LEU A 45 14.13 -16.71 -3.66
CA LEU A 45 13.24 -17.07 -2.54
C LEU A 45 12.19 -15.99 -2.26
N GLN A 46 12.57 -14.71 -2.36
CA GLN A 46 11.60 -13.61 -2.27
C GLN A 46 10.57 -13.64 -3.40
N GLN A 47 10.99 -13.96 -4.62
CA GLN A 47 10.08 -14.06 -5.76
C GLN A 47 9.13 -15.26 -5.62
N VAL A 48 9.63 -16.43 -5.22
CA VAL A 48 8.80 -17.60 -4.90
C VAL A 48 7.79 -17.25 -3.82
N SER A 49 8.23 -16.58 -2.75
CA SER A 49 7.35 -16.14 -1.66
C SER A 49 6.22 -15.21 -2.15
N ARG A 50 6.54 -14.24 -3.02
CA ARG A 50 5.55 -13.32 -3.61
C ARG A 50 4.51 -14.02 -4.50
N TRP A 51 4.94 -14.98 -5.31
CA TRP A 51 3.99 -15.76 -6.11
C TRP A 51 3.12 -16.66 -5.24
N ALA A 52 3.72 -17.33 -4.27
CA ALA A 52 3.02 -18.23 -3.36
C ALA A 52 1.98 -17.48 -2.50
N ILE A 53 2.30 -16.29 -1.99
CA ILE A 53 1.33 -15.49 -1.23
C ILE A 53 0.21 -14.97 -2.14
N GLY A 54 0.51 -14.64 -3.40
CA GLY A 54 -0.48 -14.30 -4.41
C GLY A 54 -1.48 -15.44 -4.63
N VAL A 55 -0.99 -16.66 -4.89
CA VAL A 55 -1.85 -17.86 -5.04
C VAL A 55 -2.69 -18.10 -3.79
N SER A 56 -2.10 -17.91 -2.60
CA SER A 56 -2.80 -18.07 -1.32
C SER A 56 -3.98 -17.12 -1.19
N ALA A 57 -3.75 -15.83 -1.44
CA ALA A 57 -4.77 -14.80 -1.39
C ALA A 57 -5.89 -15.05 -2.43
N LEU A 58 -5.53 -15.42 -3.67
CA LEU A 58 -6.51 -15.69 -4.72
C LEU A 58 -7.39 -16.90 -4.41
N SER A 59 -6.79 -17.96 -3.87
CA SER A 59 -7.53 -19.16 -3.49
C SER A 59 -8.50 -18.87 -2.35
N ALA A 60 -8.08 -18.08 -1.35
CA ALA A 60 -8.93 -17.63 -0.26
C ALA A 60 -10.11 -16.76 -0.74
N LEU A 61 -9.85 -15.79 -1.62
CA LEU A 61 -10.90 -14.94 -2.20
C LEU A 61 -11.89 -15.75 -3.06
N GLY A 62 -11.40 -16.72 -3.82
CA GLY A 62 -12.26 -17.62 -4.60
C GLY A 62 -13.16 -18.49 -3.73
N ALA A 63 -12.61 -19.08 -2.66
CA ALA A 63 -13.39 -19.85 -1.70
C ALA A 63 -14.46 -18.98 -1.01
N ALA A 64 -14.07 -17.76 -0.63
CA ALA A 64 -14.96 -16.78 -0.03
C ALA A 64 -16.10 -16.38 -0.96
N ALA A 65 -15.82 -16.09 -2.24
CA ALA A 65 -16.82 -15.73 -3.23
C ALA A 65 -17.88 -16.82 -3.43
N LEU A 66 -17.46 -18.09 -3.49
CA LEU A 66 -18.37 -19.23 -3.60
C LEU A 66 -19.30 -19.32 -2.39
N VAL A 67 -18.73 -19.26 -1.18
CA VAL A 67 -19.51 -19.34 0.06
C VAL A 67 -20.46 -18.15 0.20
N ALA A 68 -19.96 -16.93 -0.05
CA ALA A 68 -20.72 -15.68 0.03
C ALA A 68 -21.90 -15.63 -0.95
N GLY A 69 -21.70 -16.08 -2.20
CA GLY A 69 -22.77 -16.10 -3.20
C GLY A 69 -23.91 -17.05 -2.80
N ILE A 70 -23.58 -18.19 -2.23
CA ILE A 70 -24.57 -19.19 -1.80
C ILE A 70 -25.27 -18.72 -0.52
N THR A 71 -24.55 -18.14 0.43
CA THR A 71 -25.15 -17.65 1.69
C THR A 71 -26.12 -16.51 1.41
N ALA A 72 -25.74 -15.57 0.54
CA ALA A 72 -26.56 -14.42 0.19
C ALA A 72 -27.88 -14.82 -0.48
N LEU A 73 -27.94 -15.93 -1.21
CA LEU A 73 -29.15 -16.38 -1.91
C LEU A 73 -30.00 -17.38 -1.13
N ARG A 74 -29.62 -17.73 0.10
CA ARG A 74 -30.42 -18.63 0.95
C ARG A 74 -31.70 -17.93 1.42
N PRO A 75 -32.85 -18.62 1.38
CA PRO A 75 -34.09 -18.10 1.97
C PRO A 75 -33.92 -18.03 3.49
N ALA A 76 -34.23 -16.86 4.05
CA ALA A 76 -34.15 -16.63 5.49
C ALA A 76 -35.07 -15.50 5.92
N SER A 77 -35.48 -15.51 7.18
CA SER A 77 -36.12 -14.35 7.79
C SER A 77 -35.15 -13.16 7.81
N TRP A 78 -35.71 -11.96 7.81
CA TRP A 78 -34.96 -10.72 7.70
C TRP A 78 -33.80 -10.58 8.73
N PRO A 79 -33.99 -10.91 10.02
CA PRO A 79 -32.89 -10.87 11.00
C PRO A 79 -31.78 -11.88 10.72
N ARG A 80 -32.13 -13.08 10.24
CA ARG A 80 -31.14 -14.11 9.89
C ARG A 80 -30.40 -13.76 8.59
N LYS A 81 -31.02 -13.00 7.70
CA LYS A 81 -30.41 -12.56 6.44
C LYS A 81 -29.15 -11.72 6.67
N ILE A 82 -29.13 -10.88 7.70
CA ILE A 82 -27.96 -10.08 8.09
C ILE A 82 -26.73 -10.98 8.30
N LEU A 83 -26.89 -12.07 9.06
CA LEU A 83 -25.80 -13.02 9.32
C LEU A 83 -25.35 -13.77 8.07
N LEU A 84 -26.26 -14.06 7.15
CA LEU A 84 -25.96 -14.75 5.89
C LEU A 84 -25.23 -13.87 4.87
N VAL A 85 -25.40 -12.55 4.95
CA VAL A 85 -24.74 -11.60 4.06
C VAL A 85 -23.33 -11.21 4.55
N LEU A 86 -22.98 -11.48 5.82
CA LEU A 86 -21.66 -11.15 6.38
C LEU A 86 -20.47 -11.60 5.51
N PRO A 87 -20.39 -12.84 4.99
CA PRO A 87 -19.29 -13.23 4.10
C PRO A 87 -19.22 -12.39 2.83
N ALA A 88 -20.36 -12.05 2.22
CA ALA A 88 -20.41 -11.21 1.03
C ALA A 88 -20.01 -9.76 1.35
N TRP A 89 -20.43 -9.25 2.50
CA TRP A 89 -20.11 -7.91 2.95
C TRP A 89 -18.62 -7.72 3.25
N PHE A 90 -18.00 -8.65 3.99
CA PHE A 90 -16.55 -8.61 4.24
C PHE A 90 -15.71 -8.86 2.99
N LEU A 91 -16.21 -9.67 2.05
CA LEU A 91 -15.56 -9.87 0.75
C LEU A 91 -15.54 -8.56 -0.03
N PHE A 92 -16.66 -7.86 -0.09
CA PHE A 92 -16.75 -6.54 -0.71
C PHE A 92 -15.75 -5.56 -0.08
N LEU A 93 -15.70 -5.46 1.26
CA LEU A 93 -14.76 -4.56 1.95
C LEU A 93 -13.29 -4.91 1.65
N THR A 94 -12.95 -6.19 1.59
CA THR A 94 -11.59 -6.65 1.27
C THR A 94 -11.20 -6.30 -0.15
N LEU A 95 -12.11 -6.51 -1.12
CA LEU A 95 -11.88 -6.13 -2.51
C LEU A 95 -11.79 -4.62 -2.69
N LEU A 96 -12.59 -3.85 -1.95
CA LEU A 96 -12.54 -2.39 -1.96
C LEU A 96 -11.20 -1.86 -1.43
N GLY A 97 -10.73 -2.34 -0.28
CA GLY A 97 -9.43 -1.94 0.28
C GLY A 97 -8.27 -2.26 -0.68
N LEU A 98 -8.34 -3.43 -1.32
CA LEU A 98 -7.34 -3.87 -2.30
C LEU A 98 -7.38 -3.06 -3.61
N LEU A 99 -8.57 -2.63 -4.05
CA LEU A 99 -8.73 -1.70 -5.17
C LEU A 99 -8.15 -0.32 -4.83
N MET A 100 -8.48 0.24 -3.66
CA MET A 100 -7.95 1.53 -3.21
C MET A 100 -6.42 1.52 -3.13
N PHE A 101 -5.84 0.44 -2.57
CA PHE A 101 -4.39 0.25 -2.50
C PHE A 101 -3.72 0.32 -3.88
N LEU A 102 -4.31 -0.33 -4.89
CA LEU A 102 -3.74 -0.33 -6.24
C LEU A 102 -3.93 0.96 -7.01
N LEU A 103 -5.02 1.67 -6.75
CA LEU A 103 -5.26 2.99 -7.33
C LEU A 103 -4.47 4.09 -6.62
N GLN A 104 -3.71 3.77 -5.57
CA GLN A 104 -3.04 4.76 -4.70
C GLN A 104 -3.99 5.84 -4.18
N ILE A 105 -5.26 5.46 -3.97
CA ILE A 105 -6.27 6.38 -3.43
C ILE A 105 -6.12 6.37 -1.91
N GLY A 106 -5.84 7.53 -1.33
CA GLY A 106 -5.35 7.68 0.03
C GLY A 106 -3.82 7.51 0.12
N THR A 107 -3.20 8.09 1.15
CA THR A 107 -1.82 7.76 1.49
C THR A 107 -1.70 6.25 1.54
N VAL A 108 -0.82 5.68 0.72
CA VAL A 108 -0.64 4.23 0.44
C VAL A 108 -0.07 3.48 1.66
N GLY A 109 -0.46 3.92 2.86
CA GLY A 109 0.16 3.64 4.13
C GLY A 109 -0.57 2.59 4.98
N PRO A 110 -0.36 2.63 6.30
CA PRO A 110 -0.86 1.62 7.24
C PRO A 110 -2.38 1.46 7.23
N PHE A 111 -3.15 2.49 6.91
CA PHE A 111 -4.61 2.45 6.96
C PHE A 111 -5.23 1.47 5.95
N ALA A 112 -4.89 1.60 4.66
CA ALA A 112 -5.40 0.70 3.62
C ALA A 112 -4.96 -0.75 3.87
N ALA A 113 -3.73 -0.93 4.39
CA ALA A 113 -3.22 -2.24 4.79
C ALA A 113 -4.00 -2.83 5.98
N LEU A 114 -4.21 -2.06 7.05
CA LEU A 114 -4.98 -2.48 8.23
C LEU A 114 -6.43 -2.79 7.89
N TRP A 115 -7.07 -1.97 7.04
CA TRP A 115 -8.42 -2.23 6.55
C TRP A 115 -8.47 -3.55 5.78
N THR A 116 -7.63 -3.70 4.74
CA THR A 116 -7.63 -4.90 3.90
C THR A 116 -7.35 -6.16 4.71
N VAL A 117 -6.39 -6.12 5.63
CA VAL A 117 -6.06 -7.26 6.51
C VAL A 117 -7.20 -7.55 7.48
N GLY A 118 -7.74 -6.53 8.14
CA GLY A 118 -8.84 -6.68 9.09
C GLY A 118 -10.09 -7.27 8.42
N SER A 119 -10.48 -6.75 7.26
CA SER A 119 -11.63 -7.28 6.51
C SER A 119 -11.38 -8.68 5.97
N ALA A 120 -10.14 -9.00 5.53
CA ALA A 120 -9.80 -10.34 5.07
C ALA A 120 -9.87 -11.37 6.20
N LEU A 121 -9.45 -11.03 7.42
CA LEU A 121 -9.57 -11.90 8.59
C LEU A 121 -11.04 -12.15 8.95
N LEU A 122 -11.84 -11.08 9.02
CA LEU A 122 -13.27 -11.19 9.29
C LEU A 122 -14.00 -11.98 8.20
N LEU A 123 -13.59 -11.82 6.94
CA LEU A 123 -14.07 -12.62 5.83
C LEU A 123 -13.78 -14.10 6.02
N LEU A 124 -12.52 -14.45 6.34
CA LEU A 124 -12.13 -15.85 6.58
C LEU A 124 -12.96 -16.44 7.72
N ILE A 125 -13.14 -15.71 8.83
CA ILE A 125 -13.99 -16.14 9.95
C ILE A 125 -15.44 -16.36 9.48
N ALA A 126 -16.02 -15.40 8.77
CA ALA A 126 -17.39 -15.48 8.29
C ALA A 126 -17.60 -16.67 7.33
N VAL A 127 -16.66 -16.89 6.41
CA VAL A 127 -16.66 -18.03 5.47
C VAL A 127 -16.53 -19.36 6.22
N THR A 128 -15.69 -19.42 7.25
CA THR A 128 -15.50 -20.61 8.09
C THR A 128 -16.75 -20.96 8.87
N VAL A 129 -17.31 -19.97 9.58
CA VAL A 129 -18.54 -20.14 10.37
C VAL A 129 -19.70 -20.55 9.47
N ALA A 130 -19.83 -19.91 8.30
CA ALA A 130 -20.83 -20.30 7.30
C ALA A 130 -20.58 -21.75 6.83
N GLY A 131 -19.36 -22.09 6.42
CA GLY A 131 -19.01 -23.42 5.92
C GLY A 131 -19.20 -24.56 6.95
N LEU A 132 -19.00 -24.28 8.24
CA LEU A 132 -19.21 -25.24 9.33
C LEU A 132 -20.68 -25.41 9.70
N ARG A 133 -21.50 -24.37 9.55
CA ARG A 133 -22.91 -24.38 9.95
C ARG A 133 -23.89 -24.74 8.82
N MET A 134 -23.43 -24.72 7.56
CA MET A 134 -24.31 -24.91 6.40
C MET A 134 -24.07 -26.22 5.67
N ASP A 135 -25.16 -26.83 5.21
CA ASP A 135 -25.10 -27.92 4.24
C ASP A 135 -24.91 -27.36 2.83
N LEU A 136 -23.64 -27.16 2.48
CA LEU A 136 -23.21 -26.87 1.12
C LEU A 136 -23.43 -28.11 0.23
N PRO A 137 -23.87 -27.94 -1.04
CA PRO A 137 -23.89 -29.02 -2.02
C PRO A 137 -22.53 -29.71 -2.10
N SER A 138 -22.52 -31.04 -2.20
CA SER A 138 -21.29 -31.85 -2.13
C SER A 138 -20.20 -31.40 -3.11
N ARG A 139 -20.59 -31.00 -4.32
CA ARG A 139 -19.67 -30.48 -5.35
C ARG A 139 -19.04 -29.15 -4.94
N ILE A 140 -19.82 -28.23 -4.38
CA ILE A 140 -19.33 -26.91 -3.92
C ILE A 140 -18.43 -27.08 -2.70
N HIS A 141 -18.81 -27.96 -1.77
CA HIS A 141 -17.97 -28.29 -0.63
C HIS A 141 -16.58 -28.77 -1.08
N LYS A 142 -16.50 -29.65 -2.09
CA LYS A 142 -15.22 -30.10 -2.67
C LYS A 142 -14.40 -28.94 -3.26
N TRP A 143 -15.02 -28.03 -4.00
CA TRP A 143 -14.33 -26.85 -4.56
C TRP A 143 -13.81 -25.90 -3.48
N VAL A 144 -14.65 -25.59 -2.49
CA VAL A 144 -14.25 -24.74 -1.35
C VAL A 144 -13.09 -25.38 -0.60
N GLN A 145 -13.14 -26.70 -0.37
CA GLN A 145 -12.07 -27.46 0.27
C GLN A 145 -10.77 -27.45 -0.56
N ALA A 146 -10.87 -27.63 -1.88
CA ALA A 146 -9.72 -27.59 -2.78
C ALA A 146 -9.06 -26.20 -2.79
N LEU A 147 -9.86 -25.13 -2.86
CA LEU A 147 -9.37 -23.75 -2.85
C LEU A 147 -8.74 -23.39 -1.49
N LEU A 148 -9.38 -23.75 -0.39
CA LEU A 148 -8.79 -23.54 0.94
C LEU A 148 -7.49 -24.35 1.10
N GLY A 149 -7.46 -25.60 0.63
CA GLY A 149 -6.27 -26.45 0.62
C GLY A 149 -5.11 -25.86 -0.18
N LEU A 150 -5.37 -25.43 -1.42
CA LEU A 150 -4.40 -24.72 -2.27
C LEU A 150 -3.92 -23.44 -1.59
N GLY A 151 -4.84 -22.68 -1.00
CA GLY A 151 -4.54 -21.46 -0.25
C GLY A 151 -3.62 -21.71 0.94
N GLY A 152 -3.89 -22.75 1.72
CA GLY A 152 -3.10 -23.11 2.89
C GLY A 152 -1.70 -23.61 2.51
N ALA A 153 -1.60 -24.48 1.50
CA ALA A 153 -0.31 -24.99 1.03
C ALA A 153 0.57 -23.87 0.46
N SER A 154 0.01 -23.01 -0.39
CA SER A 154 0.74 -21.86 -0.95
C SER A 154 1.12 -20.82 0.10
N GLY A 155 0.26 -20.59 1.10
CA GLY A 155 0.58 -19.72 2.24
C GLY A 155 1.78 -20.23 3.05
N LEU A 156 1.83 -21.53 3.34
CA LEU A 156 2.97 -22.15 4.02
C LEU A 156 4.26 -22.05 3.19
N VAL A 157 4.19 -22.32 1.87
CA VAL A 157 5.34 -22.16 0.96
C VAL A 157 5.84 -20.72 0.98
N ALA A 158 4.94 -19.73 0.95
CA ALA A 158 5.30 -18.32 1.02
C ALA A 158 6.05 -17.96 2.31
N GLY A 159 5.52 -18.40 3.45
CA GLY A 159 6.13 -18.16 4.76
C GLY A 159 7.48 -18.85 4.92
N LEU A 160 7.58 -20.14 4.56
CA LEU A 160 8.83 -20.90 4.69
C LEU A 160 9.93 -20.40 3.76
N SER A 161 9.59 -20.00 2.52
CA SER A 161 10.55 -19.44 1.58
C SER A 161 11.14 -18.13 2.09
N LEU A 162 10.30 -17.28 2.69
CA LEU A 162 10.74 -16.01 3.25
C LEU A 162 11.56 -16.19 4.53
N LEU A 163 11.18 -17.17 5.38
CA LEU A 163 11.97 -17.55 6.55
C LEU A 163 13.35 -18.05 6.14
N LEU A 164 13.44 -18.92 5.14
CA LEU A 164 14.71 -19.41 4.62
C LEU A 164 15.56 -18.26 4.04
N ALA A 165 14.95 -17.35 3.29
CA ALA A 165 15.64 -16.17 2.77
C ALA A 165 16.22 -15.30 3.91
N PHE A 166 15.44 -15.11 4.99
CA PHE A 166 15.86 -14.38 6.17
C PHE A 166 17.03 -15.08 6.89
N LEU A 167 16.93 -16.38 7.13
CA LEU A 167 17.99 -17.16 7.78
C LEU A 167 19.28 -17.17 6.95
N LEU A 168 19.20 -17.26 5.63
CA LEU A 168 20.36 -17.16 4.73
C LEU A 168 21.02 -15.79 4.78
N ALA A 169 20.22 -14.72 4.86
CA ALA A 169 20.72 -13.36 5.03
C ALA A 169 21.45 -13.20 6.37
N MET A 170 20.89 -13.73 7.47
CA MET A 170 21.52 -13.70 8.79
C MET A 170 22.81 -14.51 8.85
N ALA A 171 22.84 -15.70 8.23
CA ALA A 171 24.01 -16.59 8.27
C ALA A 171 25.20 -16.08 7.45
N ARG A 172 24.96 -15.29 6.40
CA ARG A 172 26.02 -14.83 5.48
C ARG A 172 26.56 -13.42 5.78
N GLY A 173 25.98 -12.71 6.75
CA GLY A 173 26.37 -11.34 7.09
C GLY A 173 26.01 -10.32 5.99
N PRO A 174 26.07 -9.01 6.29
CA PRO A 174 25.83 -7.97 5.30
C PRO A 174 26.87 -8.03 4.18
N ALA A 175 26.51 -7.53 2.98
CA ALA A 175 27.44 -7.51 1.85
C ALA A 175 28.80 -6.87 2.23
N PRO A 176 29.93 -7.36 1.69
CA PRO A 176 31.28 -6.91 2.07
C PRO A 176 31.51 -5.41 1.86
N ALA A 177 30.73 -4.76 0.99
CA ALA A 177 30.73 -3.30 0.83
C ALA A 177 30.37 -2.50 2.10
N PHE A 178 29.80 -3.16 3.12
CA PHE A 178 29.42 -2.57 4.41
C PHE A 178 30.17 -3.17 5.60
N ALA A 179 31.05 -4.17 5.38
CA ALA A 179 31.84 -4.77 6.45
C ALA A 179 32.85 -3.78 7.08
N GLY A 180 33.17 -2.67 6.38
CA GLY A 180 33.98 -1.57 6.89
C GLY A 180 33.21 -0.48 7.67
N LEU A 181 31.88 -0.57 7.78
CA LEU A 181 31.03 0.42 8.49
C LEU A 181 30.66 -0.01 9.91
N GLN A 182 31.52 -0.78 10.59
CA GLN A 182 31.32 -1.15 12.00
C GLN A 182 31.43 0.03 13.00
N GLY A 183 31.41 1.28 12.54
CA GLY A 183 31.60 2.48 13.37
C GLY A 183 30.39 3.38 13.62
N SER A 184 29.17 3.09 13.16
CA SER A 184 28.11 4.13 13.22
C SER A 184 26.67 3.68 13.56
N PHE A 185 26.49 2.50 14.18
CA PHE A 185 25.14 2.09 14.65
C PHE A 185 25.14 1.64 16.12
N GLY A 186 25.76 2.43 16.99
CA GLY A 186 25.59 2.34 18.44
C GLY A 186 25.59 3.74 19.08
N PRO A 187 24.82 3.98 20.14
CA PRO A 187 24.84 5.26 20.83
C PRO A 187 26.18 5.37 21.59
N GLY A 188 27.14 6.13 21.05
CA GLY A 188 28.39 6.49 21.75
C GLY A 188 29.72 6.39 21.00
N GLY A 189 29.74 6.17 19.68
CA GLY A 189 31.00 6.08 18.92
C GLY A 189 31.57 7.44 18.50
N VAL A 190 32.78 7.77 18.96
CA VAL A 190 33.54 9.00 18.62
C VAL A 190 34.01 8.95 17.14
N PRO A 191 33.90 10.04 16.35
CA PRO A 191 34.35 10.04 14.96
C PRO A 191 35.86 10.31 14.87
N GLY A 192 36.60 9.48 14.12
CA GLY A 192 37.91 9.89 13.58
C GLY A 192 39.09 8.90 13.62
N PHE A 193 38.89 7.61 13.36
CA PHE A 193 40.05 6.72 13.13
C PHE A 193 39.83 5.81 11.91
N LEU A 194 40.53 6.10 10.82
CA LEU A 194 40.74 5.17 9.72
C LEU A 194 41.82 4.17 10.18
N GLY A 195 41.45 2.89 10.25
CA GLY A 195 42.39 1.81 10.53
C GLY A 195 43.48 1.68 9.46
N PRO A 196 44.55 0.91 9.74
CA PRO A 196 45.73 0.86 8.90
C PRO A 196 45.44 0.41 7.45
N PRO A 197 46.16 0.98 6.47
CA PRO A 197 45.85 0.90 5.03
C PRO A 197 46.02 -0.49 4.41
N GLU A 198 46.45 -1.48 5.18
CA GLU A 198 46.66 -2.87 4.75
C GLU A 198 45.34 -3.65 4.63
N THR A 199 44.23 -3.11 5.15
CA THR A 199 42.89 -3.75 5.09
C THR A 199 42.00 -3.25 3.94
N LEU A 200 42.48 -2.30 3.14
CA LEU A 200 41.75 -1.76 2.00
C LEU A 200 42.08 -2.56 0.73
N GLY A 201 41.09 -3.29 0.20
CA GLY A 201 41.21 -4.03 -1.06
C GLY A 201 41.57 -3.11 -2.23
N GLU A 202 42.22 -3.65 -3.26
CA GLU A 202 42.84 -2.90 -4.37
C GLU A 202 41.92 -1.91 -5.09
N GLY A 203 40.60 -2.13 -5.10
CA GLY A 203 39.62 -1.20 -5.66
C GLY A 203 39.44 0.12 -4.88
N ALA A 204 39.84 0.17 -3.60
CA ALA A 204 39.73 1.37 -2.77
C ALA A 204 40.92 2.34 -2.94
N ARG A 205 42.03 1.89 -3.56
CA ARG A 205 43.21 2.73 -3.81
C ARG A 205 43.04 3.68 -5.01
N ALA A 206 41.96 3.55 -5.77
CA ALA A 206 41.72 4.31 -7.01
C ALA A 206 40.84 5.55 -6.83
N VAL A 207 40.45 5.91 -5.60
CA VAL A 207 39.69 7.14 -5.33
C VAL A 207 40.66 8.23 -4.87
N PRO A 208 40.90 9.30 -5.66
CA PRO A 208 41.71 10.41 -5.19
C PRO A 208 41.00 11.08 -3.99
N PRO A 209 41.76 11.54 -2.98
CA PRO A 209 41.16 12.18 -1.81
C PRO A 209 40.48 13.48 -2.23
N PHE A 210 39.34 13.73 -1.58
CA PHE A 210 38.52 14.93 -1.69
C PHE A 210 39.35 16.22 -1.90
N GLY A 211 38.99 16.96 -2.95
CA GLY A 211 39.60 18.24 -3.31
C GLY A 211 39.54 19.24 -2.15
N THR A 212 40.63 19.98 -2.01
CA THR A 212 40.82 21.03 -1.00
C THR A 212 39.90 22.23 -1.27
N SER A 213 39.40 22.83 -0.19
CA SER A 213 38.57 24.03 -0.21
C SER A 213 39.37 25.23 -0.75
N GLY A 214 38.98 25.81 -1.88
CA GLY A 214 39.65 27.02 -2.36
C GLY A 214 39.25 27.62 -3.72
N GLU A 215 38.52 26.94 -4.60
CA GLU A 215 38.21 27.51 -5.92
C GLU A 215 36.77 28.02 -6.05
N ARG A 216 36.65 29.32 -6.32
CA ARG A 216 35.38 29.99 -6.67
C ARG A 216 34.86 29.39 -7.96
N PHE A 217 33.67 28.80 -7.89
CA PHE A 217 32.85 28.45 -9.06
C PHE A 217 32.64 29.71 -9.92
N ARG A 218 33.36 29.84 -11.04
CA ARG A 218 32.95 30.73 -12.13
C ARG A 218 31.83 30.03 -12.89
N GLY A 219 30.69 30.72 -13.03
CA GLY A 219 29.53 30.24 -13.76
C GLY A 219 29.79 30.18 -15.27
N GLU A 220 30.26 29.02 -15.73
CA GLU A 220 30.18 28.62 -17.13
C GLU A 220 29.30 27.36 -17.22
N PRO A 221 28.35 27.28 -18.16
CA PRO A 221 27.52 26.09 -18.33
C PRO A 221 28.40 24.90 -18.73
N PHE A 222 28.15 23.75 -18.10
CA PHE A 222 28.88 22.51 -18.33
C PHE A 222 28.70 22.03 -19.78
N VAL A 223 29.62 22.40 -20.66
CA VAL A 223 29.75 21.81 -22.00
C VAL A 223 30.64 20.58 -21.87
N GLY A 224 30.03 19.40 -21.75
CA GLY A 224 30.76 18.13 -21.76
C GLY A 224 31.42 17.86 -23.12
N PRO A 225 32.55 17.12 -23.18
CA PRO A 225 33.32 16.96 -24.40
C PRO A 225 32.82 15.76 -25.20
N PHE A 226 31.71 15.89 -25.93
CA PHE A 226 31.36 14.94 -27.00
C PHE A 226 30.60 15.63 -28.13
N PRO A 227 31.26 16.00 -29.24
CA PRO A 227 30.57 16.27 -30.50
C PRO A 227 30.41 14.95 -31.25
N GLY A 228 29.25 14.31 -31.11
CA GLY A 228 28.96 13.06 -31.82
C GLY A 228 27.48 12.73 -31.78
N ARG A 229 26.92 12.38 -32.94
CA ARG A 229 25.54 11.90 -33.11
C ARG A 229 25.17 10.86 -32.04
N PRO A 230 23.90 10.81 -31.58
CA PRO A 230 23.48 9.76 -30.67
C PRO A 230 23.71 8.40 -31.36
N PRO A 231 24.28 7.40 -30.66
CA PRO A 231 24.47 6.08 -31.24
C PRO A 231 23.09 5.49 -31.58
N GLU A 232 22.90 5.13 -32.86
CA GLU A 232 21.84 4.20 -33.25
C GLU A 232 22.09 2.89 -32.50
N GLY A 233 21.18 2.52 -31.59
CA GLY A 233 21.32 1.32 -30.77
C GLY A 233 20.98 1.48 -29.29
N LEU A 234 20.45 2.62 -28.84
CA LEU A 234 19.80 2.67 -27.52
C LEU A 234 18.54 1.81 -27.56
N ALA A 235 18.68 0.55 -27.11
CA ALA A 235 17.54 -0.30 -26.83
C ALA A 235 16.57 0.48 -25.95
N PRO A 236 15.26 0.52 -26.28
CA PRO A 236 14.29 1.23 -25.46
C PRO A 236 14.41 0.71 -24.04
N VAL A 237 14.67 1.62 -23.09
CA VAL A 237 14.56 1.30 -21.66
C VAL A 237 13.12 0.89 -21.45
N ARG A 238 12.86 -0.42 -21.49
CA ARG A 238 11.59 -0.99 -21.09
C ARG A 238 11.50 -0.74 -19.61
N VAL A 239 10.84 0.37 -19.27
CA VAL A 239 10.38 0.62 -17.91
C VAL A 239 9.54 -0.60 -17.56
N ALA A 240 10.04 -1.43 -16.65
CA ALA A 240 9.28 -2.58 -16.17
C ALA A 240 7.93 -2.02 -15.72
N PRO A 241 6.79 -2.61 -16.14
CA PRO A 241 5.49 -2.10 -15.75
C PRO A 241 5.50 -1.96 -14.24
N SER A 242 5.10 -0.78 -13.75
CA SER A 242 5.02 -0.53 -12.32
C SER A 242 4.27 -1.69 -11.67
N THR A 243 4.67 -2.09 -10.46
CA THR A 243 4.01 -3.15 -9.70
C THR A 243 2.48 -2.99 -9.64
N MET A 244 2.00 -1.76 -9.83
CA MET A 244 0.59 -1.37 -9.95
C MET A 244 -0.06 -1.71 -11.28
N ALA A 245 0.62 -1.57 -12.42
CA ALA A 245 0.09 -1.98 -13.73
C ALA A 245 -0.07 -3.51 -13.82
N VAL A 246 0.89 -4.25 -13.26
CA VAL A 246 0.80 -5.71 -13.16
C VAL A 246 -0.30 -6.13 -12.17
N GLY A 247 -0.39 -5.47 -11.01
CA GLY A 247 -1.43 -5.72 -10.01
C GLY A 247 -2.86 -5.41 -10.52
N GLY A 248 -3.05 -4.27 -11.18
CA GLY A 248 -4.32 -3.86 -11.77
C GLY A 248 -4.75 -4.76 -12.94
N GLY A 249 -3.80 -5.20 -13.78
CA GLY A 249 -4.04 -6.16 -14.85
C GLY A 249 -4.48 -7.53 -14.31
N ILE A 250 -3.80 -8.02 -13.26
CA ILE A 250 -4.17 -9.29 -12.60
C ILE A 250 -5.57 -9.20 -12.00
N LEU A 251 -5.92 -8.11 -11.30
CA LEU A 251 -7.27 -7.98 -10.73
C LEU A 251 -8.38 -7.77 -11.74
N SER A 252 -8.12 -7.02 -12.81
CA SER A 252 -9.12 -6.85 -13.88
C SER A 252 -9.37 -8.20 -14.56
N ALA A 253 -8.32 -8.99 -14.79
CA ALA A 253 -8.46 -10.37 -15.24
C ALA A 253 -9.21 -11.23 -14.22
N LEU A 254 -9.01 -11.04 -12.92
CA LEU A 254 -9.72 -11.77 -11.86
C LEU A 254 -11.19 -11.36 -11.72
N ALA A 255 -11.53 -10.09 -11.88
CA ALA A 255 -12.91 -9.63 -11.90
C ALA A 255 -13.66 -10.21 -13.12
N LEU A 256 -13.00 -10.23 -14.28
CA LEU A 256 -13.54 -10.85 -15.50
C LEU A 256 -13.61 -12.38 -15.40
N LEU A 257 -12.64 -13.03 -14.76
CA LEU A 257 -12.69 -14.47 -14.48
C LEU A 257 -13.73 -14.82 -13.43
N ALA A 258 -13.97 -13.97 -12.43
CA ALA A 258 -15.04 -14.15 -11.45
C ALA A 258 -16.42 -13.99 -12.09
N LEU A 259 -16.63 -12.93 -12.88
CA LEU A 259 -17.86 -12.72 -13.66
C LEU A 259 -18.05 -13.84 -14.71
N GLY A 260 -16.96 -14.27 -15.35
CA GLY A 260 -16.92 -15.38 -16.29
C GLY A 260 -17.19 -16.72 -15.63
N ALA A 261 -16.66 -16.99 -14.43
CA ALA A 261 -16.91 -18.19 -13.64
C ALA A 261 -18.34 -18.21 -13.10
N VAL A 262 -18.91 -17.06 -12.71
CA VAL A 262 -20.34 -16.93 -12.36
C VAL A 262 -21.22 -17.19 -13.58
N GLY A 263 -20.88 -16.62 -14.75
CA GLY A 263 -21.61 -16.84 -16.01
C GLY A 263 -21.45 -18.23 -16.61
N TRP A 264 -20.29 -18.86 -16.44
CA TRP A 264 -19.99 -20.23 -16.88
C TRP A 264 -20.56 -21.27 -15.92
N SER A 265 -20.49 -21.02 -14.61
CA SER A 265 -21.19 -21.79 -13.59
C SER A 265 -22.71 -21.75 -13.79
N ARG A 266 -23.27 -20.61 -14.24
CA ARG A 266 -24.68 -20.52 -14.61
C ARG A 266 -25.04 -21.36 -15.85
N ARG A 267 -24.15 -21.43 -16.85
CA ARG A 267 -24.43 -22.08 -18.14
C ARG A 267 -24.13 -23.59 -18.15
N ARG A 268 -23.11 -24.04 -17.41
CA ARG A 268 -22.64 -25.43 -17.44
C ARG A 268 -23.32 -26.32 -16.39
N TRP A 269 -24.00 -25.73 -15.42
CA TRP A 269 -24.61 -26.45 -14.30
C TRP A 269 -26.13 -26.36 -14.39
N GLY A 270 -26.67 -26.91 -15.49
CA GLY A 270 -28.05 -27.40 -15.47
C GLY A 270 -28.22 -28.28 -14.24
N MET A 271 -29.13 -27.88 -13.36
CA MET A 271 -29.32 -28.53 -12.07
C MET A 271 -29.78 -29.98 -12.29
N GLU A 272 -28.98 -30.94 -11.87
CA GLU A 272 -29.48 -32.29 -11.64
C GLU A 272 -30.43 -32.27 -10.43
N ASP A 273 -31.56 -32.94 -10.60
CA ASP A 273 -32.80 -32.81 -9.85
C ASP A 273 -32.67 -33.07 -8.34
N VAL A 274 -32.48 -32.00 -7.57
CA VAL A 274 -33.05 -31.88 -6.22
C VAL A 274 -34.39 -31.18 -6.42
N PRO A 275 -35.55 -31.72 -5.99
CA PRO A 275 -36.87 -31.16 -6.30
C PRO A 275 -36.87 -29.63 -6.20
N THR A 276 -36.79 -29.01 -7.38
CA THR A 276 -36.28 -27.65 -7.59
C THR A 276 -37.36 -26.59 -7.33
N ALA A 277 -38.60 -27.02 -7.08
CA ALA A 277 -39.74 -26.14 -6.83
C ALA A 277 -39.69 -25.43 -5.45
N ALA A 278 -38.98 -25.97 -4.46
CA ALA A 278 -39.01 -25.42 -3.09
C ALA A 278 -37.84 -24.47 -2.75
N ILE A 279 -36.73 -24.48 -3.52
CA ILE A 279 -35.51 -23.72 -3.20
C ILE A 279 -35.35 -22.46 -4.08
N TRP A 280 -36.07 -22.39 -5.21
CA TRP A 280 -35.77 -21.41 -6.27
C TRP A 280 -36.95 -20.56 -6.73
N GLY A 281 -38.05 -20.51 -5.96
CA GLY A 281 -39.27 -19.79 -6.33
C GLY A 281 -39.11 -18.27 -6.45
N ASP A 282 -38.22 -17.64 -5.67
CA ASP A 282 -38.14 -16.17 -5.57
C ASP A 282 -36.70 -15.61 -5.50
N ARG A 283 -35.82 -16.04 -6.42
CA ARG A 283 -34.44 -15.50 -6.56
C ARG A 283 -34.33 -13.96 -6.56
N PRO A 284 -35.19 -13.19 -7.25
CA PRO A 284 -35.09 -11.72 -7.22
C PRO A 284 -35.40 -11.14 -5.85
N GLN A 285 -36.38 -11.70 -5.12
CA GLN A 285 -36.72 -11.23 -3.77
C GLN A 285 -35.60 -11.53 -2.77
N GLU A 286 -34.98 -12.71 -2.85
CA GLU A 286 -33.86 -13.06 -1.98
C GLU A 286 -32.60 -12.23 -2.26
N GLY A 287 -32.36 -11.90 -3.54
CA GLY A 287 -31.33 -10.93 -3.92
C GLY A 287 -31.61 -9.54 -3.34
N LEU A 288 -32.84 -9.05 -3.45
CA LEU A 288 -33.24 -7.75 -2.90
C LEU A 288 -33.13 -7.73 -1.36
N ARG A 289 -33.53 -8.80 -0.68
CA ARG A 289 -33.35 -8.95 0.78
C ARG A 289 -31.87 -8.96 1.16
N ALA A 290 -31.01 -9.61 0.37
CA ALA A 290 -29.57 -9.59 0.60
C ALA A 290 -28.96 -8.20 0.41
N LEU A 291 -29.37 -7.48 -0.65
CA LEU A 291 -28.95 -6.10 -0.89
C LEU A 291 -29.42 -5.17 0.24
N GLY A 292 -30.67 -5.29 0.67
CA GLY A 292 -31.21 -4.53 1.80
C GLY A 292 -30.46 -4.81 3.10
N ALA A 293 -30.18 -6.08 3.41
CA ALA A 293 -29.38 -6.46 4.57
C ALA A 293 -27.94 -5.93 4.51
N GLY A 294 -27.31 -5.99 3.34
CA GLY A 294 -25.98 -5.40 3.12
C GLY A 294 -25.99 -3.88 3.28
N ALA A 295 -26.99 -3.19 2.73
CA ALA A 295 -27.15 -1.74 2.85
C ALA A 295 -27.33 -1.30 4.31
N MET A 296 -28.12 -2.03 5.10
CA MET A 296 -28.24 -1.78 6.53
C MET A 296 -26.95 -1.99 7.31
N LEU A 297 -26.19 -3.06 7.00
CA LEU A 297 -24.90 -3.30 7.65
C LEU A 297 -23.94 -2.15 7.36
N SER A 298 -23.89 -1.70 6.10
CA SER A 298 -23.08 -0.54 5.71
C SER A 298 -23.55 0.74 6.42
N LEU A 299 -24.85 0.99 6.49
CA LEU A 299 -25.41 2.14 7.20
C LEU A 299 -25.08 2.09 8.70
N ALA A 300 -25.27 0.95 9.35
CA ALA A 300 -24.93 0.76 10.75
C ALA A 300 -23.43 0.98 10.99
N ALA A 301 -22.56 0.45 10.12
CA ALA A 301 -21.12 0.68 10.20
C ALA A 301 -20.76 2.17 10.04
N LEU A 302 -21.39 2.89 9.11
CA LEU A 302 -21.18 4.33 8.91
C LEU A 302 -21.66 5.15 10.12
N LEU A 303 -22.78 4.76 10.73
CA LEU A 303 -23.29 5.40 11.95
C LEU A 303 -22.37 5.13 13.16
N ILE A 304 -21.92 3.90 13.33
CA ILE A 304 -20.93 3.54 14.37
C ILE A 304 -19.62 4.30 14.14
N ALA A 305 -19.17 4.46 12.89
CA ALA A 305 -17.98 5.23 12.57
C ALA A 305 -18.09 6.69 13.04
N GLN A 306 -19.28 7.30 13.04
CA GLN A 306 -19.44 8.66 13.57
C GLN A 306 -19.18 8.77 15.09
N LEU A 307 -19.21 7.65 15.83
CA LEU A 307 -18.96 7.63 17.27
C LEU A 307 -17.47 7.76 17.64
N ILE A 308 -16.57 7.72 16.65
CA ILE A 308 -15.12 7.88 16.86
C ILE A 308 -14.69 9.21 16.20
N PRO A 309 -14.91 10.36 16.86
CA PRO A 309 -14.46 11.64 16.32
C PRO A 309 -12.93 11.75 16.40
N VAL A 310 -12.33 12.41 15.41
CA VAL A 310 -10.92 12.79 15.40
C VAL A 310 -10.80 14.31 15.53
N PRO A 311 -9.89 14.82 16.38
CA PRO A 311 -9.75 16.26 16.58
C PRO A 311 -9.13 16.92 15.35
N ARG A 312 -9.75 18.03 14.91
CA ARG A 312 -9.24 18.91 13.85
C ARG A 312 -8.61 20.12 14.51
N THR A 313 -7.30 20.11 14.68
CA THR A 313 -6.58 21.16 15.42
C THR A 313 -5.66 21.95 14.50
N ASN A 314 -5.68 23.27 14.69
CA ASN A 314 -4.74 24.21 14.11
C ASN A 314 -3.93 24.81 15.26
N PRO A 315 -2.72 24.30 15.54
CA PRO A 315 -1.82 24.94 16.49
C PRO A 315 -1.51 26.38 16.05
N PRO A 316 -1.09 27.28 16.95
CA PRO A 316 -0.66 28.61 16.53
C PRO A 316 0.54 28.49 15.58
N ALA A 317 0.54 29.28 14.49
CA ALA A 317 1.70 29.43 13.64
C ALA A 317 2.85 30.04 14.46
N ARG A 318 4.06 29.48 14.34
CA ARG A 318 5.22 29.91 15.12
C ARG A 318 6.21 30.73 14.29
N ALA A 319 6.10 30.64 12.97
CA ALA A 319 6.94 31.36 12.03
C ALA A 319 6.09 32.07 10.97
N THR A 320 6.52 33.28 10.60
CA THR A 320 6.02 33.95 9.38
C THR A 320 7.05 33.71 8.27
N ILE A 321 6.61 33.10 7.17
CA ILE A 321 7.51 32.84 6.04
C ILE A 321 7.74 34.13 5.25
N PRO A 322 9.01 34.55 5.07
CA PRO A 322 9.35 35.71 4.24
C PRO A 322 9.34 35.31 2.76
N TRP A 323 8.14 35.17 2.20
CA TRP A 323 7.94 34.79 0.79
C TRP A 323 8.79 35.62 -0.16
N ASP A 324 9.32 34.98 -1.21
CA ASP A 324 10.05 35.67 -2.26
C ASP A 324 9.18 36.71 -2.97
N SER A 325 7.91 36.34 -3.21
CA SER A 325 6.92 37.12 -3.94
C SER A 325 5.48 36.78 -3.50
N PRO A 326 4.51 37.69 -3.75
CA PRO A 326 3.08 37.41 -3.52
C PRO A 326 2.55 36.24 -4.36
N GLN A 327 3.15 35.99 -5.52
CA GLN A 327 2.75 34.91 -6.42
C GLN A 327 3.06 33.54 -5.83
N THR A 328 4.26 33.35 -5.28
CA THR A 328 4.63 32.10 -4.58
C THR A 328 3.73 31.83 -3.40
N GLN A 329 3.45 32.88 -2.60
CA GLN A 329 2.51 32.77 -1.47
C GLN A 329 1.13 32.32 -1.94
N ALA A 330 0.58 32.90 -3.01
CA ALA A 330 -0.73 32.55 -3.55
C ALA A 330 -0.78 31.10 -4.05
N LEU A 331 0.25 30.64 -4.77
CA LEU A 331 0.36 29.27 -5.24
C LEU A 331 0.45 28.27 -4.07
N TRP A 332 1.26 28.60 -3.05
CA TRP A 332 1.38 27.79 -1.84
C TRP A 332 0.05 27.69 -1.08
N GLN A 333 -0.63 28.82 -0.86
CA GLN A 333 -1.92 28.86 -0.16
C GLN A 333 -3.00 28.07 -0.90
N ARG A 334 -2.97 28.10 -2.24
CA ARG A 334 -3.94 27.38 -3.07
C ARG A 334 -3.72 25.86 -3.08
N ALA A 335 -2.47 25.41 -3.16
CA ALA A 335 -2.17 24.01 -3.47
C ALA A 335 -1.54 23.21 -2.31
N CYS A 336 -0.93 23.86 -1.33
CA CYS A 336 -0.07 23.20 -0.33
C CYS A 336 -0.50 23.45 1.12
N ALA A 337 -0.99 24.66 1.42
CA ALA A 337 -1.20 25.11 2.79
C ALA A 337 -2.23 24.27 3.57
N ASP A 338 -3.22 23.68 2.89
CA ASP A 338 -4.25 22.88 3.55
C ASP A 338 -3.65 21.66 4.28
N CYS A 339 -2.52 21.11 3.83
CA CYS A 339 -1.84 19.98 4.48
C CYS A 339 -0.47 20.31 5.10
N HIS A 340 0.21 21.36 4.63
CA HIS A 340 1.59 21.70 5.03
C HIS A 340 1.69 22.99 5.87
N SER A 341 0.60 23.38 6.53
CA SER A 341 0.52 24.53 7.43
C SER A 341 -0.32 24.20 8.66
N ASN A 342 -0.11 24.92 9.76
CA ASN A 342 -1.03 24.96 10.90
C ASN A 342 -2.30 25.75 10.59
N GLU A 343 -2.36 26.45 9.45
CA GLU A 343 -3.53 27.21 8.98
C GLU A 343 -4.43 26.36 8.06
N THR A 344 -4.54 25.05 8.33
CA THR A 344 -5.38 24.15 7.53
C THR A 344 -6.83 24.63 7.53
N ARG A 345 -7.39 24.81 6.33
CA ARG A 345 -8.83 24.97 6.17
C ARG A 345 -9.46 23.60 6.25
N TRP A 346 -10.46 23.43 7.13
CA TRP A 346 -11.14 22.16 7.35
C TRP A 346 -12.54 22.21 6.70
N PRO A 347 -12.74 21.66 5.50
CA PRO A 347 -14.05 21.63 4.86
C PRO A 347 -15.08 20.82 5.67
N TRP A 348 -16.37 21.00 5.37
CA TRP A 348 -17.45 20.36 6.11
C TRP A 348 -17.34 18.83 6.17
N TYR A 349 -16.86 18.17 5.10
CA TYR A 349 -16.74 16.72 5.05
C TYR A 349 -15.70 16.18 6.05
N THR A 350 -14.80 17.04 6.54
CA THR A 350 -13.82 16.66 7.58
C THR A 350 -14.47 16.44 8.94
N ALA A 351 -15.77 16.73 9.08
CA ALA A 351 -16.55 16.41 10.28
C ALA A 351 -17.24 15.04 10.19
N VAL A 352 -17.23 14.36 9.04
CA VAL A 352 -18.02 13.14 8.80
C VAL A 352 -17.08 11.95 8.57
N ALA A 353 -17.19 10.89 9.37
CA ALA A 353 -16.42 9.68 9.15
C ALA A 353 -16.94 8.91 7.91
N PRO A 354 -16.06 8.19 7.17
CA PRO A 354 -14.63 8.03 7.40
C PRO A 354 -13.77 9.16 6.81
N ALA A 355 -14.36 10.15 6.13
CA ALA A 355 -13.62 11.24 5.50
C ALA A 355 -12.82 12.06 6.53
N SER A 356 -13.40 12.31 7.71
CA SER A 356 -12.73 12.97 8.83
C SER A 356 -11.42 12.29 9.24
N TRP A 357 -11.42 10.95 9.36
CA TRP A 357 -10.23 10.17 9.73
C TRP A 357 -9.13 10.30 8.69
N LEU A 358 -9.50 10.16 7.41
CA LEU A 358 -8.55 10.24 6.31
C LEU A 358 -7.94 11.64 6.18
N THR A 359 -8.77 12.69 6.23
CA THR A 359 -8.26 14.06 6.12
C THR A 359 -7.37 14.43 7.30
N VAL A 360 -7.75 14.09 8.54
CA VAL A 360 -6.90 14.36 9.72
C VAL A 360 -5.59 13.60 9.64
N LEU A 361 -5.60 12.34 9.19
CA LEU A 361 -4.38 11.58 8.97
C LEU A 361 -3.48 12.25 7.92
N HIS A 362 -4.03 12.64 6.76
CA HIS A 362 -3.27 13.29 5.69
C HIS A 362 -2.67 14.62 6.13
N VAL A 363 -3.41 15.44 6.86
CA VAL A 363 -2.91 16.72 7.38
C VAL A 363 -1.81 16.48 8.42
N ASN A 364 -1.97 15.50 9.30
CA ASN A 364 -0.93 15.17 10.29
C ASN A 364 0.35 14.63 9.62
N GLU A 365 0.22 13.71 8.66
CA GLU A 365 1.35 13.17 7.90
C GLU A 365 2.01 14.28 7.06
N GLY A 366 1.21 15.14 6.43
CA GLY A 366 1.67 16.31 5.67
C GLY A 366 2.51 17.26 6.52
N ARG A 367 1.98 17.67 7.68
CA ARG A 367 2.69 18.52 8.65
C ARG A 367 3.95 17.87 9.21
N GLN A 368 3.93 16.56 9.47
CA GLN A 368 5.11 15.82 9.93
C GLN A 368 6.23 15.78 8.88
N ALA A 369 5.86 15.65 7.60
CA ALA A 369 6.82 15.67 6.50
C ALA A 369 7.35 17.09 6.23
N LEU A 370 6.46 18.09 6.25
CA LEU A 370 6.76 19.50 6.07
C LEU A 370 5.64 20.37 6.66
N ASN A 371 6.00 21.28 7.57
CA ASN A 371 5.08 22.30 8.08
C ASN A 371 5.74 23.67 8.02
N LEU A 372 5.41 24.48 7.01
CA LEU A 372 6.02 25.80 6.84
C LEU A 372 5.64 26.78 7.96
N SER A 373 4.50 26.58 8.62
CA SER A 373 4.10 27.45 9.75
C SER A 373 4.91 27.22 11.03
N GLU A 374 5.66 26.12 11.10
CA GLU A 374 6.57 25.78 12.21
C GLU A 374 8.05 25.82 11.80
N LEU A 375 8.33 25.94 10.50
CA LEU A 375 9.68 26.00 9.99
C LEU A 375 10.27 27.38 10.27
N ASP A 376 11.35 27.42 11.04
CA ASP A 376 12.23 28.58 11.13
C ASP A 376 13.40 28.37 10.16
N PRO A 377 13.41 29.02 8.96
CA PRO A 377 14.50 28.87 8.02
C PRO A 377 15.83 29.34 8.62
N ALA A 378 15.84 30.35 9.52
CA ALA A 378 17.07 30.86 10.11
C ALA A 378 17.76 29.84 11.02
N ALA A 379 17.01 28.90 11.59
CA ALA A 379 17.55 27.81 12.40
C ALA A 379 18.12 26.62 11.60
N LEU A 380 17.98 26.61 10.26
CA LEU A 380 18.47 25.53 9.39
C LEU A 380 19.86 25.83 8.85
N SER A 381 20.74 24.82 8.82
CA SER A 381 22.02 24.92 8.13
C SER A 381 21.83 25.08 6.61
N PRO A 382 22.76 25.73 5.89
CA PRO A 382 22.66 25.91 4.44
C PRO A 382 22.47 24.60 3.67
N ALA A 383 23.18 23.54 4.07
CA ALA A 383 23.03 22.21 3.48
C ALA A 383 21.62 21.63 3.68
N ARG A 384 21.00 21.87 4.85
CA ARG A 384 19.65 21.39 5.15
C ARG A 384 18.59 22.19 4.40
N LYS A 385 18.76 23.51 4.26
CA LYS A 385 17.92 24.37 3.39
C LYS A 385 17.93 23.88 1.95
N ALA A 386 19.12 23.69 1.37
CA ALA A 386 19.28 23.22 -0.01
C ALA A 386 18.65 21.83 -0.24
N ARG A 387 18.90 20.88 0.69
CA ARG A 387 18.31 19.54 0.61
C ARG A 387 16.78 19.59 0.69
N LEU A 388 16.22 20.40 1.59
CA LEU A 388 14.77 20.55 1.73
C LEU A 388 14.15 21.14 0.46
N ALA A 389 14.75 22.20 -0.08
CA ALA A 389 14.26 22.85 -1.29
C ALA A 389 14.28 21.90 -2.51
N GLU A 390 15.35 21.10 -2.66
CA GLU A 390 15.43 20.08 -3.72
C GLU A 390 14.41 18.95 -3.54
N GLU A 391 14.18 18.53 -2.29
CA GLU A 391 13.17 17.52 -1.97
C GLU A 391 11.76 18.00 -2.31
N ILE A 392 11.42 19.25 -1.98
CA ILE A 392 10.16 19.89 -2.34
C ILE A 392 10.04 20.01 -3.87
N ALA A 393 11.08 20.50 -4.54
CA ALA A 393 11.10 20.64 -6.00
C ALA A 393 10.84 19.31 -6.71
N ARG A 394 11.49 18.24 -6.25
CA ARG A 394 11.34 16.89 -6.80
C ARG A 394 9.92 16.35 -6.66
N VAL A 395 9.25 16.53 -5.50
CA VAL A 395 7.89 16.01 -5.28
C VAL A 395 6.81 16.81 -6.02
N ILE A 396 7.05 18.09 -6.29
CA ILE A 396 6.18 18.91 -7.15
C ILE A 396 6.39 18.50 -8.62
N ARG A 397 7.64 18.44 -9.08
CA ARG A 397 7.99 18.15 -10.48
C ARG A 397 7.56 16.76 -10.92
N ASN A 398 7.66 15.76 -10.03
CA ASN A 398 7.22 14.40 -10.34
C ASN A 398 5.70 14.20 -10.21
N GLY A 399 4.93 15.25 -9.86
CA GLY A 399 3.48 15.21 -9.70
C GLY A 399 2.97 14.43 -8.49
N SER A 400 3.84 14.12 -7.51
CA SER A 400 3.40 13.47 -6.26
C SER A 400 2.60 14.43 -5.37
N MET A 401 2.84 15.73 -5.50
CA MET A 401 2.10 16.79 -4.82
C MET A 401 1.57 17.82 -5.84
N PRO A 402 0.30 18.26 -5.71
CA PRO A 402 -0.72 17.72 -4.81
C PRO A 402 -1.17 16.29 -5.22
N PRO A 403 -1.56 15.43 -4.27
CA PRO A 403 -1.98 14.06 -4.57
C PRO A 403 -3.20 14.00 -5.51
N ALA A 404 -3.28 12.98 -6.36
CA ALA A 404 -4.34 12.87 -7.35
C ALA A 404 -5.75 12.76 -6.73
N ASP A 405 -5.89 12.06 -5.61
CA ASP A 405 -7.13 11.94 -4.85
C ASP A 405 -7.57 13.28 -4.22
N TYR A 406 -6.61 14.08 -3.74
CA TYR A 406 -6.88 15.46 -3.32
C TYR A 406 -7.43 16.30 -4.49
N LEU A 407 -6.82 16.20 -5.67
CA LEU A 407 -7.24 16.94 -6.87
C LEU A 407 -8.61 16.52 -7.43
N LEU A 408 -9.17 15.37 -7.02
CA LEU A 408 -10.53 14.96 -7.41
C LEU A 408 -11.60 15.82 -6.74
N ILE A 409 -11.35 16.24 -5.50
CA ILE A 409 -12.27 17.04 -4.69
C ILE A 409 -11.82 18.51 -4.54
N HIS A 410 -10.56 18.81 -4.89
CA HIS A 410 -9.97 20.15 -4.93
C HIS A 410 -9.37 20.47 -6.31
N PRO A 411 -10.18 20.59 -7.38
CA PRO A 411 -9.67 20.92 -8.70
C PRO A 411 -8.93 22.27 -8.73
N GLU A 412 -9.27 23.20 -7.84
CA GLU A 412 -8.62 24.50 -7.67
C GLU A 412 -7.15 24.39 -7.26
N ALA A 413 -6.72 23.29 -6.64
CA ALA A 413 -5.33 23.07 -6.23
C ALA A 413 -4.44 22.56 -7.37
N ARG A 414 -5.02 22.28 -8.55
CA ARG A 414 -4.27 21.77 -9.70
C ARG A 414 -3.31 22.84 -10.22
N LEU A 415 -2.02 22.49 -10.24
CA LEU A 415 -0.95 23.33 -10.77
C LEU A 415 -0.70 23.00 -12.24
N THR A 416 -0.70 24.02 -13.11
CA THR A 416 -0.16 23.89 -14.48
C THR A 416 1.36 23.69 -14.44
N ASP A 417 1.96 23.23 -15.54
CA ASP A 417 3.42 23.02 -15.56
C ASP A 417 4.20 24.33 -15.36
N LEU A 418 3.67 25.46 -15.85
CA LEU A 418 4.21 26.78 -15.57
C LEU A 418 4.10 27.13 -14.08
N GLU A 419 2.93 26.93 -13.48
CA GLU A 419 2.73 27.21 -12.04
C GLU A 419 3.59 26.32 -11.14
N LYS A 420 3.86 25.07 -11.54
CA LYS A 420 4.79 24.19 -10.82
C LYS A 420 6.19 24.78 -10.80
N GLU A 421 6.74 25.16 -11.95
CA GLU A 421 8.09 25.72 -12.00
C GLU A 421 8.19 27.06 -11.28
N LEU A 422 7.17 27.92 -11.39
CA LEU A 422 7.09 29.17 -10.62
C LEU A 422 7.04 28.93 -9.11
N LEU A 423 6.24 27.97 -8.64
CA LEU A 423 6.18 27.59 -7.23
C LEU A 423 7.50 27.01 -6.74
N ILE A 424 8.15 26.15 -7.55
CA ILE A 424 9.44 25.55 -7.22
C ILE A 424 10.51 26.63 -7.07
N GLN A 425 10.64 27.52 -8.04
CA GLN A 425 11.61 28.60 -8.02
C GLN A 425 11.36 29.52 -6.81
N GLY A 426 10.12 29.94 -6.61
CA GLY A 426 9.76 30.81 -5.49
C GLY A 426 10.04 30.18 -4.12
N LEU A 427 9.75 28.88 -3.95
CA LEU A 427 10.07 28.16 -2.71
C LEU A 427 11.58 28.01 -2.49
N GLN A 428 12.38 27.79 -3.54
CA GLN A 428 13.84 27.74 -3.44
C GLN A 428 14.41 29.09 -3.00
N GLU A 429 13.92 30.19 -3.59
CA GLU A 429 14.32 31.54 -3.20
C GLU A 429 13.91 31.86 -1.76
N THR A 430 12.65 31.57 -1.41
CA THR A 430 12.08 31.77 -0.06
C THR A 430 12.87 31.02 1.01
N LEU A 431 13.25 29.76 0.76
CA LEU A 431 13.99 28.93 1.72
C LEU A 431 15.49 29.25 1.79
N SER A 432 16.04 29.94 0.80
CA SER A 432 17.45 30.33 0.75
C SER A 432 17.76 31.62 1.52
N ARG A 433 16.76 32.49 1.69
CA ARG A 433 16.80 33.65 2.60
C ARG A 433 17.00 33.18 4.05
#